data_AF-A0A9D3ZKS5-F1
#
_entry.id   AF-A0A9D3ZKS5-F1
#
_cell.length_a   1.000
_cell.length_b   1.000
_cell.length_c   1.000
_cell.angle_alpha   90.00
_cell.angle_beta   90.00
_cell.angle_gamma   90.00
#
_symmetry.space_group_name_H-M   'P 1'
#
loop_
_entity.id
_entity.type
_entity.pdbx_description
1 polymer ?
#
loop_
_entity_poly.entity_id
_entity_poly.type
_entity_poly.pdbx_seq_one_letter_code
_entity_poly.pdbx_strand_id
1 'polypeptide(L)'
;MKITEIDHFSHRHKLELSYSKTPYQCDGCKELGFGSCYQCNNEKCDFHLHENCGVAKPIATHSFLKNSSFKFKKEGKRGKTCKACGKDVQGFMYKSKEIYLHPCCLKLPSTLNGNFNGGSLRLNLEVKASTKC
;
A
#
# COMPACT_ATOMS: atom_id res chain seq x y z
N MET A 1 -7.07 14.24 -11.89
CA MET A 1 -7.22 15.11 -10.70
C MET A 1 -6.73 14.32 -9.50
N LYS A 2 -5.79 14.86 -8.71
CA LYS A 2 -5.40 14.24 -7.44
C LYS A 2 -6.43 14.62 -6.39
N ILE A 3 -6.91 13.65 -5.61
CA ILE A 3 -7.81 13.90 -4.49
C ILE A 3 -6.93 14.42 -3.34
N THR A 4 -7.21 15.62 -2.85
CA THR A 4 -6.39 16.30 -1.83
C THR A 4 -6.97 16.16 -0.44
N GLU A 5 -8.25 15.79 -0.31
CA GLU A 5 -8.95 15.62 0.96
C GLU A 5 -9.93 14.45 0.85
N ILE A 6 -10.03 13.63 1.90
CA ILE A 6 -10.96 12.50 1.97
C ILE A 6 -11.65 12.38 3.34
N ASP A 7 -12.92 12.01 3.31
CA ASP A 7 -13.60 11.39 4.45
C ASP A 7 -13.37 9.87 4.38
N HIS A 8 -12.69 9.31 5.38
CA HIS A 8 -12.30 7.90 5.37
C HIS A 8 -13.08 7.08 6.39
N PHE A 9 -13.61 5.92 6.01
CA PHE A 9 -14.44 5.08 6.90
C PHE A 9 -13.74 4.63 8.20
N SER A 10 -12.41 4.69 8.26
CA SER A 10 -11.63 4.25 9.43
C SER A 10 -11.25 5.38 10.38
N HIS A 11 -11.63 6.61 10.04
CA HIS A 11 -11.28 7.79 10.83
C HIS A 11 -12.42 8.82 10.83
N ARG A 12 -12.55 9.58 11.91
CA ARG A 12 -13.69 10.52 12.07
C ARG A 12 -13.42 11.90 11.48
N HIS A 13 -12.16 12.32 11.46
CA HIS A 13 -11.77 13.59 10.86
C HIS A 13 -11.47 13.42 9.37
N LYS A 14 -11.53 14.53 8.65
CA LYS A 14 -11.01 14.62 7.29
C LYS A 14 -9.51 14.37 7.28
N LEU A 15 -9.06 13.68 6.25
CA LEU A 15 -7.64 13.44 6.00
C LEU A 15 -7.23 14.21 4.76
N GLU A 16 -6.12 14.92 4.85
CA GLU A 16 -5.55 15.71 3.77
C GLU A 16 -4.31 15.04 3.20
N LEU A 17 -4.12 15.17 1.90
CA LEU A 17 -2.92 14.70 1.22
C LEU A 17 -1.73 15.59 1.63
N SER A 18 -0.79 15.00 2.34
CA SER A 18 0.42 15.62 2.86
C SER A 18 1.66 14.87 2.38
N TYR A 19 2.84 15.43 2.67
CA TYR A 19 4.12 14.79 2.40
C TYR A 19 4.91 14.67 3.70
N SER A 20 5.04 13.44 4.20
CA SER A 20 5.81 13.15 5.39
C SER A 20 7.31 13.08 5.09
N LYS A 21 8.09 13.87 5.82
CA LYS A 21 9.56 13.89 5.76
C LYS A 21 10.22 12.80 6.60
N THR A 22 9.44 12.13 7.44
CA THR A 22 9.91 11.05 8.33
C THR A 22 9.09 9.79 8.07
N PRO A 23 9.63 8.60 8.39
CA PRO A 23 8.82 7.39 8.35
C PRO A 23 7.60 7.51 9.27
N TYR A 24 6.47 6.99 8.83
CA TYR A 24 5.24 6.95 9.61
C TYR A 24 4.64 5.55 9.55
N GLN A 25 3.80 5.19 10.52
CA GLN A 25 3.04 3.95 10.48
C GLN A 25 1.66 4.22 9.88
N CYS A 26 1.26 3.44 8.87
CA CYS A 26 -0.08 3.54 8.32
C CYS A 26 -1.11 2.90 9.27
N ASP A 27 -2.10 3.66 9.72
CA ASP A 27 -3.16 3.18 10.61
C ASP A 27 -4.10 2.16 9.96
N GLY A 28 -4.14 2.13 8.63
CA GLY A 28 -4.95 1.20 7.86
C GLY A 28 -4.31 -0.19 7.79
N CYS A 29 -3.20 -0.31 7.06
CA CYS A 29 -2.55 -1.60 6.80
C CYS A 29 -1.49 -2.01 7.83
N LYS A 30 -1.10 -1.08 8.72
CA LYS A 30 -0.05 -1.23 9.75
C LYS A 30 1.37 -1.41 9.22
N GLU A 31 1.60 -1.16 7.93
CA GLU A 31 2.95 -1.10 7.36
C GLU A 31 3.52 0.32 7.47
N LEU A 32 4.85 0.41 7.47
CA LEU A 32 5.56 1.69 7.40
C LEU A 32 5.33 2.38 6.05
N GLY A 33 5.24 3.70 6.08
CA GLY A 33 5.17 4.59 4.92
C GLY A 33 6.20 5.69 4.99
N PHE A 34 6.42 6.33 3.85
CA PHE A 34 7.29 7.49 3.71
C PHE A 34 6.83 8.36 2.53
N GLY A 35 7.00 9.68 2.64
CA GLY A 35 6.58 10.62 1.62
C GLY A 35 5.07 10.87 1.62
N SER A 36 4.46 10.81 0.43
CA SER A 36 3.07 11.20 0.22
C SER A 36 2.07 10.30 0.95
N CYS A 37 1.18 10.91 1.73
CA CYS A 37 0.23 10.21 2.61
C CYS A 37 -1.03 11.04 2.87
N TYR A 38 -2.11 10.40 3.27
CA TYR A 38 -3.25 11.10 3.87
C TYR A 38 -3.04 11.22 5.38
N GLN A 39 -3.09 12.42 5.92
CA GLN A 39 -2.83 12.74 7.32
C GLN A 39 -4.01 13.51 7.92
N CYS A 40 -4.32 13.26 9.19
CA CYS A 40 -5.20 14.13 9.96
C CYS A 40 -4.42 15.34 10.49
N ASN A 41 -4.90 16.55 10.21
CA ASN A 41 -4.27 17.80 10.65
C ASN A 41 -4.81 18.32 12.00
N ASN A 42 -5.64 17.52 12.70
CA ASN A 42 -6.14 17.90 14.02
C ASN A 42 -5.01 17.77 15.06
N GLU A 43 -4.80 18.81 15.88
CA GLU A 43 -3.63 18.99 16.77
C GLU A 43 -3.33 17.83 17.74
N LYS A 44 -4.30 16.95 17.99
CA LYS A 44 -4.14 15.77 18.89
C LYS A 44 -4.40 14.44 18.18
N CYS A 45 -4.26 14.40 16.86
CA CYS A 45 -4.59 13.24 16.06
C CYS A 45 -3.44 12.87 15.12
N ASP A 46 -2.69 11.83 15.49
CA ASP A 46 -1.56 11.31 14.71
C ASP A 46 -1.97 10.25 13.68
N PHE A 47 -3.09 10.45 12.99
CA PHE A 47 -3.65 9.45 12.08
C PHE A 47 -3.08 9.58 10.67
N HIS A 48 -2.52 8.48 10.16
CA HIS A 48 -1.84 8.44 8.87
C HIS A 48 -2.27 7.25 8.01
N LEU A 49 -2.52 7.49 6.72
CA LEU A 49 -2.75 6.44 5.73
C LEU A 49 -1.80 6.60 4.55
N HIS A 50 -1.28 5.50 4.03
CA HIS A 50 -0.77 5.50 2.65
C HIS A 50 -1.88 5.96 1.70
N GLU A 51 -1.51 6.62 0.59
CA GLU A 51 -2.47 6.97 -0.46
C GLU A 51 -3.31 5.76 -0.89
N ASN A 52 -2.67 4.62 -1.09
CA ASN A 52 -3.32 3.36 -1.48
C ASN A 52 -4.30 2.81 -0.42
N CYS A 53 -4.13 3.20 0.85
CA CYS A 53 -5.05 2.85 1.93
C CYS A 53 -6.21 3.87 2.06
N GLY A 54 -5.93 5.15 1.77
CA GLY A 54 -6.92 6.22 1.75
C GLY A 54 -7.93 6.08 0.62
N VAL A 55 -7.47 5.75 -0.59
CA VAL A 55 -8.32 5.61 -1.79
C VAL A 55 -8.48 4.16 -2.25
N ALA A 56 -8.49 3.22 -1.31
CA ALA A 56 -8.61 1.79 -1.60
C ALA A 56 -9.93 1.47 -2.32
N LYS A 57 -9.84 0.85 -3.50
CA LYS A 57 -11.03 0.40 -4.25
C LYS A 57 -11.58 -0.91 -3.66
N PRO A 58 -12.91 -1.12 -3.61
CA PRO A 58 -13.50 -2.37 -3.11
C PRO A 58 -13.00 -3.61 -3.84
N ILE A 59 -12.74 -3.48 -5.15
CA ILE A 59 -12.17 -4.52 -6.00
C ILE A 59 -11.01 -3.92 -6.79
N ALA A 60 -9.90 -4.65 -6.86
CA ALA A 60 -8.74 -4.25 -7.64
C ALA A 60 -8.00 -5.48 -8.21
N THR A 61 -7.19 -5.26 -9.24
CA THR A 61 -6.37 -6.27 -9.89
C THR A 61 -4.88 -5.98 -9.67
N HIS A 62 -4.05 -6.99 -9.84
CA HIS A 62 -2.60 -6.89 -9.70
C HIS A 62 -1.91 -7.25 -11.02
N SER A 63 -0.96 -6.44 -11.48
CA SER A 63 -0.30 -6.61 -12.78
C SER A 63 0.40 -7.98 -12.93
N PHE A 64 0.93 -8.51 -11.83
CA PHE A 64 1.60 -9.82 -11.81
C PHE A 64 0.64 -11.01 -11.64
N LEU A 65 -0.55 -10.80 -11.09
CA LEU A 65 -1.53 -11.85 -10.83
C LEU A 65 -2.69 -11.67 -11.80
N LYS A 66 -2.38 -11.82 -13.09
CA LYS A 66 -3.34 -11.72 -14.19
C LYS A 66 -4.54 -12.65 -13.90
N ASN A 67 -5.75 -12.16 -14.22
CA ASN A 67 -7.02 -12.87 -14.01
C ASN A 67 -7.45 -13.08 -12.54
N SER A 68 -6.80 -12.42 -11.57
CA SER A 68 -7.23 -12.43 -10.17
C SER A 68 -7.79 -11.07 -9.77
N SER A 69 -9.05 -11.04 -9.35
CA SER A 69 -9.65 -9.89 -8.69
C SER A 69 -9.52 -10.03 -7.18
N PHE A 70 -9.06 -8.96 -6.54
CA PHE A 70 -8.87 -8.90 -5.11
C PHE A 70 -9.94 -8.02 -4.48
N LYS A 71 -10.56 -8.52 -3.42
CA LYS A 71 -11.54 -7.78 -2.63
C LYS A 71 -10.85 -7.11 -1.45
N PHE A 72 -11.09 -5.82 -1.28
CA PHE A 72 -10.60 -5.08 -0.12
C PHE A 72 -11.28 -5.56 1.17
N LYS A 73 -10.50 -5.68 2.24
CA LYS A 73 -10.95 -6.06 3.57
C LYS A 73 -10.29 -5.16 4.60
N LYS A 74 -11.09 -4.73 5.59
CA LYS A 74 -10.69 -3.79 6.64
C LYS A 74 -9.89 -4.45 7.77
N GLU A 75 -10.13 -5.73 8.01
CA GLU A 75 -9.57 -6.42 9.17
C GLU A 75 -8.53 -7.46 8.77
N GLY A 76 -7.35 -7.33 9.38
CA GLY A 76 -6.30 -8.33 9.48
C GLY A 76 -6.83 -9.67 9.98
N LYS A 77 -6.49 -10.78 9.32
CA LYS A 77 -6.54 -12.10 9.98
C LYS A 77 -5.12 -12.41 10.44
N ARG A 78 -4.94 -12.63 11.75
CA ARG A 78 -3.66 -13.11 12.30
C ARG A 78 -3.20 -14.36 11.55
N GLY A 79 -1.90 -14.47 11.30
CA GLY A 79 -1.29 -15.61 10.63
C GLY A 79 -1.44 -15.66 9.11
N LYS A 80 -1.74 -14.53 8.45
CA LYS A 80 -1.73 -14.41 6.99
C LYS A 80 -0.59 -13.53 6.53
N THR A 81 0.18 -14.01 5.56
CA THR A 81 1.33 -13.31 4.99
C THR A 81 1.01 -12.75 3.61
N CYS A 82 1.61 -11.61 3.30
CA CYS A 82 1.48 -10.95 2.01
C CYS A 82 2.27 -11.74 0.95
N LYS A 83 1.59 -12.14 -0.13
CA LYS A 83 2.24 -12.93 -1.20
C LYS A 83 3.36 -12.17 -1.92
N ALA A 84 3.33 -10.83 -1.91
CA ALA A 84 4.30 -10.00 -2.62
C ALA A 84 5.57 -9.71 -1.80
N CYS A 85 5.44 -9.40 -0.50
CA CYS A 85 6.58 -9.00 0.33
C CYS A 85 6.94 -10.02 1.43
N GLY A 86 6.12 -11.04 1.65
CA GLY A 86 6.34 -12.07 2.68
C GLY A 86 6.00 -11.65 4.11
N LYS A 87 5.77 -10.35 4.38
CA LYS A 87 5.43 -9.83 5.72
C LYS A 87 3.99 -10.14 6.12
N ASP A 88 3.71 -10.06 7.42
CA ASP A 88 2.38 -10.26 7.97
C ASP A 88 1.37 -9.19 7.52
N VAL A 89 0.14 -9.61 7.27
CA VAL A 89 -0.97 -8.72 6.93
C VAL A 89 -1.77 -8.41 8.19
N GLN A 90 -1.50 -7.26 8.79
CA GLN A 90 -1.98 -6.91 10.13
C GLN A 90 -3.25 -6.03 10.12
N GLY A 91 -3.56 -5.36 9.01
CA GLY A 91 -4.71 -4.47 8.89
C GLY A 91 -5.40 -4.58 7.52
N PHE A 92 -5.66 -3.43 6.90
CA PHE A 92 -6.23 -3.33 5.56
C PHE A 92 -5.49 -4.22 4.58
N MET A 93 -6.25 -4.97 3.78
CA MET A 93 -5.69 -5.93 2.85
C MET A 93 -6.58 -6.13 1.63
N TYR A 94 -6.00 -6.78 0.64
CA TYR A 94 -6.67 -7.32 -0.51
C TYR A 94 -6.61 -8.84 -0.49
N LYS A 95 -7.77 -9.49 -0.58
CA LYS A 95 -7.92 -10.95 -0.58
C LYS A 95 -8.46 -11.45 -1.92
N SER A 96 -7.83 -12.47 -2.49
CA SER A 96 -8.37 -13.27 -3.58
C SER A 96 -8.06 -14.75 -3.34
N LYS A 97 -9.08 -15.61 -3.24
CA LYS A 97 -8.91 -17.02 -2.82
C LYS A 97 -8.06 -17.09 -1.54
N GLU A 98 -6.94 -17.81 -1.52
CA GLU A 98 -6.00 -17.87 -0.38
C GLU A 98 -4.77 -16.94 -0.55
N ILE A 99 -4.88 -15.92 -1.41
CA ILE A 99 -3.84 -14.92 -1.64
C ILE A 99 -4.21 -13.64 -0.91
N TYR A 100 -3.25 -13.11 -0.16
CA TYR A 100 -3.36 -11.89 0.63
C TYR A 100 -2.29 -10.90 0.17
N LEU A 101 -2.65 -9.63 0.04
CA LEU A 101 -1.75 -8.55 -0.34
C LEU A 101 -2.02 -7.31 0.52
N HIS A 102 -0.97 -6.62 0.94
CA HIS A 102 -1.12 -5.25 1.45
C HIS A 102 -1.61 -4.33 0.32
N PRO A 103 -2.34 -3.23 0.62
CA PRO A 103 -2.76 -2.25 -0.38
C PRO A 103 -1.59 -1.64 -1.16
N CYS A 104 -0.45 -1.39 -0.49
CA CYS A 104 0.77 -0.93 -1.15
C CYS A 104 1.35 -1.99 -2.09
N CYS A 105 1.40 -3.25 -1.67
CA CYS A 105 1.87 -4.36 -2.49
C CYS A 105 0.99 -4.60 -3.72
N LEU A 106 -0.32 -4.37 -3.62
CA LEU A 106 -1.23 -4.49 -4.76
C LEU A 106 -0.95 -3.44 -5.86
N LYS A 107 -0.33 -2.32 -5.51
CA LYS A 107 -0.04 -1.22 -6.44
C LYS A 107 1.43 -1.16 -6.86
N LEU A 108 2.22 -2.18 -6.53
CA LEU A 108 3.60 -2.25 -6.98
C LEU A 108 3.64 -2.29 -8.51
N PRO A 109 4.36 -1.35 -9.16
CA PRO A 109 4.51 -1.38 -10.60
C PRO A 109 5.42 -2.55 -11.00
N SER A 110 5.31 -3.00 -12.25
CA SER A 110 6.20 -4.04 -12.78
C SER A 110 7.62 -3.56 -13.06
N THR A 111 7.80 -2.24 -13.14
CA THR A 111 9.08 -1.59 -13.37
C THR A 111 9.17 -0.39 -12.43
N LEU A 112 10.25 -0.32 -11.67
CA LEU A 112 10.64 0.86 -10.90
C LEU A 112 11.80 1.55 -11.62
N ASN A 113 11.65 2.83 -11.89
CA ASN A 113 12.73 3.65 -12.42
C ASN A 113 13.26 4.53 -11.28
N GLY A 114 14.57 4.59 -11.12
CA GLY A 114 15.25 5.45 -10.18
C GLY A 114 16.43 6.14 -10.85
N ASN A 115 17.03 7.10 -10.16
CA ASN A 115 18.30 7.69 -10.55
C ASN A 115 19.32 7.31 -9.48
N PHE A 116 20.45 6.74 -9.89
CA PHE A 116 21.56 6.41 -9.01
C PHE A 116 22.83 7.01 -9.59
N ASN A 117 23.45 7.94 -8.85
CA ASN A 117 24.67 8.66 -9.25
C ASN A 117 24.59 9.35 -10.63
N GLY A 118 23.44 9.93 -10.97
CA GLY A 118 23.23 10.59 -12.27
C GLY A 118 22.89 9.65 -13.42
N GLY A 119 22.89 8.33 -13.19
CA GLY A 119 22.47 7.31 -14.15
C GLY A 119 21.04 6.85 -13.91
N SER A 120 20.31 6.56 -14.99
CA SER A 120 18.99 5.92 -14.92
C SER A 120 19.13 4.46 -14.48
N LEU A 121 18.52 4.12 -13.35
CA LEU A 121 18.40 2.76 -12.86
C LEU A 121 16.98 2.23 -13.13
N ARG A 122 16.87 1.03 -13.69
CA ARG A 122 15.59 0.37 -13.93
C ARG A 122 15.57 -0.99 -13.24
N LEU A 123 14.65 -1.18 -12.30
CA LEU A 123 14.37 -2.45 -11.64
C LEU A 123 13.10 -3.05 -12.22
N ASN A 124 13.20 -4.25 -12.80
CA ASN A 124 12.04 -5.00 -13.24
C ASN A 124 11.69 -6.02 -12.17
N LEU A 125 10.44 -5.99 -11.70
CA LEU A 125 9.94 -6.97 -10.76
C LEU A 125 9.42 -8.19 -11.54
N GLU A 126 9.67 -9.39 -11.04
CA GLU A 126 9.21 -10.65 -11.63
C GLU A 126 8.52 -11.52 -10.58
N VAL A 127 7.64 -12.44 -11.03
CA VAL A 127 6.83 -13.30 -10.15
C VAL A 127 7.69 -14.29 -9.34
N LYS A 128 8.88 -14.62 -9.85
CA LYS A 128 9.94 -15.38 -9.18
C LYS A 128 11.27 -14.85 -9.71
N ALA A 129 12.25 -14.64 -8.83
CA ALA A 129 13.63 -14.48 -9.27
C ALA A 129 14.09 -15.83 -9.85
N SER A 130 14.67 -15.81 -11.06
CA SER A 130 15.33 -16.98 -11.62
C SER A 130 16.57 -17.26 -10.78
N THR A 131 16.48 -18.18 -9.82
CA THR A 131 17.65 -18.67 -9.09
C THR A 131 18.44 -19.58 -10.02
N LYS A 132 19.37 -19.01 -10.76
CA LYS A 132 20.60 -19.73 -11.10
C LYS A 132 21.51 -19.62 -9.89
N CYS A 133 21.41 -20.61 -8.99
CA CYS A 133 22.57 -20.96 -8.17
C CYS A 133 23.56 -21.72 -9.06
#